data_AF-A0A8J5MC74-F1
#
_entry.id   AF-A0A8J5MC74-F1
#
_cell.length_a   1.000
_cell.length_b   1.000
_cell.length_c   1.000
_cell.angle_alpha   90.00
_cell.angle_beta   90.00
_cell.angle_gamma   90.00
#
_symmetry.space_group_name_H-M   'P 1'
#
loop_
_entity.id
_entity.type
_entity.pdbx_description
1 polymer ?
#
loop_
_entity_poly.entity_id
_entity_poly.type
_entity_poly.pdbx_seq_one_letter_code
_entity_poly.pdbx_strand_id
1 'polypeptide(L)'
;MNVPFLRFLVEHGPPLDFTTAMKLTMEYHHIEIAWWVSESDRVLLVLAALQKRNRKLLWWILTRTRFKDVSSRRSIRDAIQRAPNKILQWIQKGLSDFTKCQWCLATSKKRARQQSEAAPGKKLVDIEERGD
;
A
#
# COMPACT_ATOMS: atom_id res chain seq x y z
N MET A 1 -14.36 -16.82 18.04
CA MET A 1 -14.05 -17.39 16.71
C MET A 1 -13.17 -18.61 16.92
N ASN A 2 -13.45 -19.75 16.27
CA ASN A 2 -12.62 -20.95 16.37
C ASN A 2 -11.43 -20.83 15.40
N VAL A 3 -10.45 -20.00 15.77
CA VAL A 3 -9.20 -19.80 15.02
C VAL A 3 -8.51 -21.13 14.66
N PRO A 4 -8.47 -22.14 15.56
CA PRO A 4 -7.98 -23.49 15.21
C PRO A 4 -8.69 -24.13 14.01
N PHE A 5 -10.02 -24.01 13.92
CA PHE A 5 -10.77 -24.57 12.81
C PHE A 5 -10.50 -23.86 11.48
N LEU A 6 -10.45 -22.52 11.48
CA LEU A 6 -10.10 -21.76 10.27
C LEU A 6 -8.66 -22.05 9.82
N ARG A 7 -7.74 -22.17 10.78
CA ARG A 7 -6.36 -22.58 10.51
C ARG A 7 -6.30 -23.97 9.87
N PHE A 8 -7.03 -24.93 10.43
CA PHE A 8 -7.12 -26.29 9.88
C PHE A 8 -7.63 -26.28 8.43
N LEU A 9 -8.69 -25.52 8.15
CA LEU A 9 -9.24 -25.40 6.80
C LEU A 9 -8.25 -24.78 5.81
N VAL A 10 -7.44 -23.81 6.22
CA VAL A 10 -6.40 -23.24 5.38
C VAL A 10 -5.26 -24.24 5.14
N GLU A 11 -4.80 -24.91 6.20
CA GLU A 11 -3.63 -25.79 6.13
C GLU A 11 -3.91 -27.09 5.34
N HIS A 12 -5.16 -27.56 5.35
CA HIS A 12 -5.55 -28.84 4.73
C HIS A 12 -6.57 -28.71 3.60
N GLY A 13 -7.17 -27.54 3.42
CA GLY A 13 -8.14 -27.27 2.37
C GLY A 13 -7.53 -26.62 1.14
N PRO A 14 -8.37 -26.27 0.15
CA PRO A 14 -7.92 -25.51 -1.01
C PRO A 14 -7.40 -24.13 -0.59
N PRO A 15 -6.41 -23.56 -1.32
CA PRO A 15 -5.94 -22.21 -1.07
C PRO A 15 -7.07 -21.21 -1.05
N LEU A 16 -7.07 -20.32 -0.05
CA LEU A 16 -8.10 -19.31 0.07
C LEU A 16 -7.93 -18.25 -1.02
N ASP A 17 -8.89 -18.16 -1.92
CA ASP A 17 -8.90 -17.16 -2.98
C ASP A 17 -9.19 -15.75 -2.43
N PHE A 18 -8.80 -14.74 -3.20
CA PHE A 18 -8.99 -13.33 -2.83
C PHE A 18 -10.44 -12.96 -2.54
N THR A 19 -11.40 -13.44 -3.33
CA THR A 19 -12.82 -13.08 -3.20
C THR A 19 -13.36 -13.57 -1.87
N THR A 20 -13.06 -14.82 -1.53
CA THR A 20 -13.45 -15.42 -0.24
C THR A 20 -12.76 -14.72 0.92
N ALA A 21 -11.45 -14.44 0.81
CA ALA A 21 -10.73 -13.70 1.83
C ALA A 21 -11.27 -12.28 2.06
N MET A 22 -11.65 -11.59 0.98
CA MET A 22 -12.24 -10.25 1.04
C MET A 22 -13.58 -10.27 1.78
N LYS A 23 -14.47 -11.23 1.46
CA LYS A 23 -15.73 -11.42 2.21
C LYS A 23 -15.48 -11.66 3.70
N LEU A 24 -14.63 -12.63 4.02
CA LEU A 24 -14.35 -13.01 5.41
C LEU A 24 -13.79 -11.83 6.21
N THR A 25 -12.84 -11.08 5.64
CA THR A 25 -12.17 -9.97 6.34
C THR A 25 -13.02 -8.70 6.40
N MET A 26 -13.74 -8.36 5.33
CA MET A 26 -14.48 -7.09 5.22
C MET A 26 -15.91 -7.19 5.75
N GLU A 27 -16.63 -8.26 5.43
CA GLU A 27 -18.05 -8.42 5.76
C GLU A 27 -18.23 -9.17 7.08
N TYR A 28 -17.46 -10.25 7.29
CA TYR A 28 -17.54 -11.05 8.52
C TYR A 28 -16.53 -10.65 9.60
N HIS A 29 -15.70 -9.63 9.31
CA HIS A 29 -14.70 -9.06 10.24
C HIS A 29 -13.69 -10.07 10.80
N HIS A 30 -13.44 -11.16 10.06
CA HIS A 30 -12.50 -12.22 10.38
C HIS A 30 -11.10 -11.84 9.89
N ILE A 31 -10.54 -10.77 10.45
CA ILE A 31 -9.29 -10.13 9.96
C ILE A 31 -8.07 -11.05 10.01
N GLU A 32 -8.07 -12.04 10.90
CA GLU A 32 -7.03 -13.05 11.05
C GLU A 32 -6.83 -13.87 9.77
N ILE A 33 -7.88 -13.97 8.95
CA ILE A 33 -7.84 -14.64 7.65
C ILE A 33 -6.74 -14.08 6.75
N ALA A 34 -6.43 -12.78 6.87
CA ALA A 34 -5.38 -12.16 6.08
C ALA A 34 -3.97 -12.74 6.36
N TRP A 35 -3.77 -13.50 7.45
CA TRP A 35 -2.49 -14.20 7.70
C TRP A 35 -2.18 -15.23 6.60
N TRP A 36 -3.22 -15.90 6.12
CA TRP A 36 -3.12 -17.15 5.39
C TRP A 36 -3.21 -17.00 3.87
N VAL A 37 -3.50 -15.79 3.39
CA VAL A 37 -3.53 -15.52 1.95
C VAL A 37 -2.15 -15.13 1.43
N SER A 38 -2.00 -15.16 0.11
CA SER A 38 -0.74 -14.79 -0.55
C SER A 38 -0.35 -13.34 -0.24
N GLU A 39 0.91 -12.97 -0.47
CA GLU A 39 1.35 -11.57 -0.31
C GLU A 39 0.57 -10.66 -1.27
N SER A 40 0.35 -11.11 -2.52
CA SER A 40 -0.44 -10.40 -3.52
C SER A 40 -1.87 -10.13 -3.06
N ASP A 41 -2.54 -11.13 -2.49
CA ASP A 41 -3.90 -10.96 -1.97
C ASP A 41 -3.93 -10.04 -0.75
N ARG A 42 -2.91 -10.10 0.13
CA ARG A 42 -2.77 -9.14 1.23
C ARG A 42 -2.63 -7.71 0.73
N VAL A 43 -1.89 -7.47 -0.36
CA VAL A 43 -1.81 -6.14 -0.98
C VAL A 43 -3.20 -5.70 -1.43
N LEU A 44 -3.94 -6.55 -2.15
CA LEU A 44 -5.31 -6.24 -2.60
C LEU A 44 -6.24 -5.94 -1.41
N LEU A 45 -6.13 -6.71 -0.32
CA LEU A 45 -6.88 -6.46 0.92
C LEU A 45 -6.52 -5.11 1.55
N VAL A 46 -5.25 -4.71 1.57
CA VAL A 46 -4.81 -3.38 2.06
C VAL A 46 -5.42 -2.27 1.20
N LEU A 47 -5.37 -2.41 -0.13
CA LEU A 47 -5.96 -1.43 -1.05
C LEU A 47 -7.47 -1.29 -0.84
N ALA A 48 -8.18 -2.41 -0.74
CA ALA A 48 -9.61 -2.43 -0.46
C ALA A 48 -9.92 -1.82 0.91
N ALA A 49 -9.10 -2.08 1.93
CA ALA A 49 -9.27 -1.56 3.27
C ALA A 49 -9.03 -0.04 3.33
N LEU A 50 -8.08 0.49 2.56
CA LEU A 50 -7.88 1.94 2.39
C LEU A 50 -9.12 2.58 1.78
N GLN A 51 -9.65 2.01 0.70
CA GLN A 51 -10.83 2.51 0.00
C GLN A 51 -12.08 2.50 0.91
N LYS A 52 -12.31 1.41 1.64
CA LYS A 52 -13.43 1.25 2.57
C LYS A 52 -13.19 1.89 3.94
N ARG A 53 -12.03 2.53 4.15
CA ARG A 53 -11.62 3.14 5.43
C ARG A 53 -11.63 2.15 6.60
N ASN A 54 -11.41 0.86 6.34
CA ASN A 54 -11.38 -0.20 7.34
C ASN A 54 -10.04 -0.18 8.09
N ARG A 55 -9.97 0.67 9.12
CA ARG A 55 -8.78 0.86 9.95
C ARG A 55 -8.35 -0.40 10.68
N LYS A 56 -9.29 -1.25 11.10
CA LYS A 56 -9.00 -2.47 11.86
C LYS A 56 -8.21 -3.46 11.00
N LEU A 57 -8.67 -3.70 9.78
CA LEU A 57 -7.97 -4.58 8.83
C LEU A 57 -6.63 -3.99 8.39
N LEU A 58 -6.58 -2.68 8.09
CA LEU A 58 -5.32 -1.99 7.76
C LEU A 58 -4.28 -2.14 8.85
N TRP A 59 -4.65 -1.83 10.09
CA TRP A 59 -3.77 -1.93 11.24
C TRP A 59 -3.24 -3.35 11.39
N TRP A 60 -4.15 -4.33 11.34
CA TRP A 60 -3.81 -5.73 11.54
C TRP A 60 -2.82 -6.21 10.47
N ILE A 61 -3.08 -5.95 9.19
CA ILE A 61 -2.19 -6.40 8.11
C ILE A 61 -0.83 -5.69 8.20
N LEU A 62 -0.80 -4.36 8.32
CA LEU A 62 0.44 -3.59 8.28
C LEU A 62 1.36 -3.91 9.46
N THR A 63 0.82 -4.10 10.67
CA THR A 63 1.63 -4.37 11.87
C THR A 63 2.07 -5.83 11.98
N ARG A 64 1.38 -6.76 11.33
CA ARG A 64 1.62 -8.21 11.47
C ARG A 64 2.23 -8.86 10.23
N THR A 65 2.27 -8.17 9.09
CA THR A 65 2.84 -8.71 7.85
C THR A 65 4.14 -8.02 7.47
N ARG A 66 5.17 -8.82 7.18
CA ARG A 66 6.34 -8.35 6.44
C ARG A 66 6.15 -8.60 4.95
N PHE A 67 5.95 -7.53 4.19
CA PHE A 67 5.91 -7.57 2.72
C PHE A 67 7.34 -7.70 2.19
N LYS A 68 7.68 -8.84 1.59
CA LYS A 68 9.02 -9.11 1.08
C LYS A 68 9.23 -8.44 -0.27
N ASP A 69 8.21 -8.47 -1.12
CA ASP A 69 8.28 -7.94 -2.46
C ASP A 69 8.34 -6.40 -2.44
N VAL A 70 9.24 -5.86 -3.26
CA VAL A 70 9.42 -4.42 -3.45
C VAL A 70 8.20 -3.83 -4.16
N SER A 71 7.61 -4.56 -5.12
CA SER A 71 6.45 -4.07 -5.87
C SER A 71 5.23 -3.96 -4.95
N SER A 72 5.01 -4.95 -4.09
CA SER A 72 3.98 -4.96 -3.04
C SER A 72 4.10 -3.75 -2.11
N ARG A 73 5.31 -3.49 -1.60
CA ARG A 73 5.57 -2.30 -0.76
C ARG A 73 5.34 -0.98 -1.51
N ARG A 74 5.73 -0.91 -2.79
CA ARG A 74 5.51 0.29 -3.61
C ARG A 74 4.02 0.55 -3.81
N SER A 75 3.25 -0.48 -4.19
CA SER A 75 1.80 -0.37 -4.40
C SER A 75 1.06 0.10 -3.14
N ILE A 76 1.39 -0.46 -1.98
CA ILE A 76 0.79 -0.05 -0.70
C ILE A 76 1.14 1.41 -0.38
N ARG A 77 2.41 1.80 -0.52
CA ARG A 77 2.86 3.17 -0.27
C ARG A 77 2.16 4.18 -1.17
N ASP A 78 2.11 3.91 -2.47
CA ASP A 78 1.49 4.79 -3.45
C ASP A 78 -0.03 4.91 -3.21
N ALA A 79 -0.67 3.87 -2.66
CA ALA A 79 -2.08 3.94 -2.25
C ALA A 79 -2.29 4.74 -0.95
N ILE A 80 -1.41 4.58 0.04
CA ILE A 80 -1.46 5.36 1.29
C ILE A 80 -1.29 6.85 0.99
N GLN A 81 -0.35 7.22 0.11
CA GLN A 81 -0.13 8.62 -0.27
C GLN A 81 -1.32 9.26 -0.98
N ARG A 82 -2.16 8.44 -1.66
CA ARG A 82 -3.40 8.88 -2.31
C ARG A 82 -4.62 8.78 -1.40
N ALA A 83 -4.48 8.24 -0.19
CA ALA A 83 -5.58 8.11 0.74
C ALA A 83 -6.01 9.47 1.31
N PRO A 84 -7.26 9.63 1.76
CA PRO A 84 -7.71 10.88 2.39
C PRO A 84 -6.83 11.28 3.57
N ASN A 85 -6.60 12.59 3.76
CA ASN A 85 -5.75 13.12 4.83
C ASN A 85 -6.04 12.54 6.22
N LYS A 86 -7.32 12.30 6.56
CA LYS A 86 -7.72 11.69 7.83
C LYS A 86 -7.18 10.27 8.02
N ILE A 87 -7.05 9.50 6.94
CA ILE A 87 -6.43 8.17 6.99
C ILE A 87 -4.92 8.30 7.04
N LEU A 88 -4.33 9.18 6.23
CA LEU A 88 -2.89 9.42 6.23
C LEU A 88 -2.38 9.80 7.63
N GLN A 89 -3.03 10.77 8.28
CA GLN A 89 -2.71 11.19 9.66
C GLN A 89 -2.88 10.06 10.67
N TRP A 90 -3.92 9.23 10.53
CA TRP A 90 -4.12 8.08 11.39
C TRP A 90 -3.01 7.02 11.22
N ILE A 91 -2.60 6.74 9.98
CA ILE A 91 -1.48 5.83 9.69
C ILE A 91 -0.17 6.41 10.24
N GLN A 92 0.10 7.69 10.03
CA GLN A 92 1.29 8.37 10.54
C GLN A 92 1.34 8.30 12.07
N LYS A 93 0.28 8.70 12.76
CA LYS A 93 0.24 8.69 14.23
C LYS A 93 0.31 7.27 14.80
N GLY A 94 -0.41 6.32 14.20
CA GLY A 94 -0.48 4.95 14.71
C GLY A 94 0.77 4.13 14.42
N LEU A 95 1.31 4.18 13.21
CA LEU A 95 2.42 3.30 12.79
C LEU A 95 3.81 3.88 13.09
N SER A 96 3.92 5.09 13.64
CA SER A 96 5.21 5.70 14.00
C SER A 96 6.06 4.81 14.91
N ASP A 97 5.41 4.11 15.84
CA ASP A 97 6.07 3.22 16.81
C ASP A 97 6.54 1.90 16.18
N PHE A 98 6.06 1.56 14.98
CA PHE A 98 6.38 0.33 14.28
C PHE A 98 7.46 0.60 13.23
N THR A 99 8.73 0.45 13.61
CA THR A 99 9.90 0.59 12.71
C THR A 99 9.77 -0.24 11.43
N LYS A 100 9.19 -1.45 11.52
CA LYS A 100 8.92 -2.34 10.39
C LYS A 100 7.89 -1.78 9.38
N CYS A 101 7.13 -0.76 9.75
CA CYS A 101 6.08 -0.13 8.94
C CYS A 101 6.48 1.25 8.39
N GLN A 102 7.64 1.79 8.77
CA GLN A 102 8.08 3.14 8.34
C GLN A 102 8.24 3.27 6.82
N TRP A 103 8.51 2.16 6.11
CA TRP A 103 8.57 2.15 4.65
C TRP A 103 7.26 2.55 3.97
N CYS A 104 6.11 2.45 4.66
CA CYS A 104 4.81 2.90 4.17
C CYS A 104 4.72 4.43 4.09
N LEU A 105 5.49 5.14 4.93
CA LEU A 105 5.43 6.58 5.14
C LEU A 105 6.56 7.34 4.44
N ALA A 106 7.61 6.63 4.01
CA ALA A 106 8.74 7.23 3.30
C ALA A 106 8.27 7.92 2.02
N THR A 107 8.31 9.25 1.98
CA THR A 107 8.05 10.02 0.77
C THR A 107 9.14 9.72 -0.25
N SER A 108 8.74 9.43 -1.48
CA SER A 108 9.67 9.25 -2.60
C SER A 108 10.29 10.60 -2.99
N LYS A 109 11.13 11.20 -2.13
CA LYS A 109 11.92 12.41 -2.45
C LYS A 109 12.82 12.22 -3.68
N LYS A 110 12.97 10.99 -4.20
CA LYS A 110 13.78 10.67 -5.39
C LYS A 110 13.07 10.87 -6.74
N ARG A 111 11.74 10.99 -6.82
CA ARG A 111 11.05 11.16 -8.14
C ARG A 111 11.14 12.59 -8.70
N ALA A 112 11.34 13.60 -7.86
CA ALA A 112 11.48 14.99 -8.32
C ALA A 112 12.82 15.27 -9.05
N ARG A 113 13.85 14.45 -8.80
CA ARG A 113 15.18 14.63 -9.41
C ARG A 113 15.31 13.98 -10.80
N GLN A 114 14.61 12.88 -11.05
CA GLN A 114 14.70 12.16 -12.33
C GLN A 114 13.77 12.70 -13.42
N GLN A 115 12.75 13.49 -13.08
CA GLN A 115 11.90 14.18 -14.07
C GLN A 115 12.42 15.57 -14.45
N SER A 116 13.31 16.17 -13.66
CA SER A 116 13.94 17.47 -13.98
C SER A 116 15.20 17.34 -14.84
N GLU A 117 15.79 16.15 -14.96
CA GLU A 117 16.96 15.88 -15.82
C GLU A 117 16.60 15.40 -17.25
N ALA A 118 15.32 15.22 -17.57
CA ALA A 118 14.88 14.66 -18.87
C ALA A 118 14.25 15.68 -19.84
N ALA A 119 14.34 16.99 -19.57
CA ALA A 119 13.87 18.02 -20.49
C ALA A 119 15.06 18.79 -21.10
N PRO A 120 15.46 18.53 -22.36
CA PRO A 120 16.36 19.42 -23.06
C PRO A 120 15.57 20.65 -23.52
N GLY A 121 15.95 21.80 -22.98
CA GLY A 121 15.41 23.10 -23.36
C GLY A 121 15.67 23.39 -24.84
N LYS A 122 14.61 23.71 -25.58
CA LYS A 122 14.74 24.44 -26.84
C LYS A 122 14.77 25.92 -26.49
N LYS A 123 15.96 26.53 -26.60
CA LYS A 123 16.13 27.98 -26.55
C LYS A 123 15.44 28.59 -27.77
N LEU A 124 14.57 29.56 -27.49
CA LEU A 124 14.13 30.60 -28.42
C LEU A 124 15.40 31.33 -28.89
N VAL A 125 15.58 31.46 -30.20
CA VAL A 125 16.62 32.33 -30.78
C VAL A 125 15.87 33.52 -31.38
N ASP A 126 15.88 34.63 -30.66
CA ASP A 126 15.53 35.93 -31.20
C ASP A 126 16.70 36.39 -32.10
N ILE A 127 16.41 36.66 -33.37
CA ILE A 127 17.35 37.30 -34.30
C ILE A 127 17.07 38.80 -34.22
N GLU A 128 17.94 39.53 -33.56
CA GLU A 128 17.96 40.99 -33.52
C GLU A 128 18.81 41.49 -34.69
N GLU A 129 18.20 42.35 -35.52
CA GLU A 129 18.83 43.05 -36.64
C GLU A 129 19.98 43.95 -36.15
N ARG A 130 21.06 44.01 -36.94
CA ARG A 130 22.08 45.04 -36.79
C ARG A 130 22.47 45.53 -38.19
N GLY A 131 22.17 46.80 -38.44
CA GLY A 131 22.57 47.50 -39.66
C GLY A 131 24.05 47.87 -39.69
N ASP A 132 24.53 48.04 -40.91
CA ASP A 132 25.34 49.17 -41.39
C ASP A 132 25.09 49.30 -42.91
#